data_AF-A0A2S9GBW6-F1
#
_entry.id   AF-A0A2S9GBW6-F1
#
_cell.length_a   1.000
_cell.length_b   1.000
_cell.length_c   1.000
_cell.angle_alpha   90.00
_cell.angle_beta   90.00
_cell.angle_gamma   90.00
#
_symmetry.space_group_name_H-M   'P 1'
#
loop_
_entity.id
_entity.type
_entity.pdbx_description
1 polymer ?
#
loop_
_entity_poly.entity_id
_entity_poly.type
_entity_poly.pdbx_seq_one_letter_code
_entity_poly.pdbx_strand_id
1 'polypeptide(L)'
;KLVNNTMFAAQIGLVAEGVRLGARLGVDEKPLLNALTHGSAQGRVLSMIASAGSADAFISRVGEFIGKDVEVVRRTVAELGGDLG
;
A
#
# COMPACT_ATOMS: atom_id res chain seq x y z
N LYS A 1 0.27 10.72 13.66
CA LYS A 1 1.01 9.52 13.19
C LYS A 1 0.09 8.36 12.85
N LEU A 2 -0.85 7.97 13.73
CA LEU A 2 -1.82 6.90 13.47
C LEU A 2 -2.53 7.02 12.11
N VAL A 3 -3.18 8.16 11.84
CA VAL A 3 -3.86 8.45 10.56
C VAL A 3 -2.92 8.27 9.35
N ASN A 4 -1.67 8.76 9.44
CA ASN A 4 -0.68 8.61 8.38
C ASN A 4 -0.36 7.14 8.10
N ASN A 5 -0.20 6.33 9.15
CA ASN A 5 0.12 4.91 9.01
C ASN A 5 -1.06 4.12 8.44
N THR A 6 -2.29 4.47 8.80
CA THR A 6 -3.51 3.93 8.16
C THR A 6 -3.52 4.24 6.66
N MET A 7 -3.31 5.50 6.28
CA MET A 7 -3.27 5.91 4.87
C MET A 7 -2.15 5.21 4.11
N PHE A 8 -0.98 5.07 4.73
CA PHE A 8 0.16 4.36 4.16
C PHE A 8 -0.16 2.88 3.90
N ALA A 9 -0.73 2.19 4.89
CA ALA A 9 -1.16 0.79 4.75
C ALA A 9 -2.22 0.61 3.67
N ALA A 10 -3.23 1.50 3.64
CA ALA A 10 -4.29 1.48 2.64
C ALA A 10 -3.74 1.70 1.22
N GLN A 11 -2.84 2.66 1.03
CA GLN A 11 -2.19 2.92 -0.25
C GLN A 11 -1.36 1.72 -0.74
N ILE A 12 -0.70 0.97 0.16
CA ILE A 12 0.01 -0.25 -0.22
C ILE A 12 -0.97 -1.31 -0.74
N GLY A 13 -2.09 -1.49 -0.05
CA GLY A 13 -3.16 -2.39 -0.49
C GLY A 13 -3.71 -2.01 -1.87
N LEU A 14 -3.95 -0.72 -2.10
CA LEU A 14 -4.42 -0.20 -3.39
C LEU A 14 -3.42 -0.47 -4.53
N VAL A 15 -2.12 -0.27 -4.30
CA VAL A 15 -1.09 -0.58 -5.30
C VAL A 15 -1.05 -2.08 -5.59
N ALA A 16 -1.12 -2.94 -4.57
CA ALA A 16 -1.16 -4.39 -4.75
C ALA A 16 -2.38 -4.86 -5.54
N GLU A 17 -3.56 -4.28 -5.30
CA GLU A 17 -4.75 -4.56 -6.12
C GLU A 17 -4.60 -4.05 -7.55
N GLY A 18 -3.98 -2.88 -7.75
CA GLY A 18 -3.66 -2.35 -9.08
C GLY A 18 -2.75 -3.31 -9.86
N VAL A 19 -1.72 -3.87 -9.22
CA VAL A 19 -0.85 -4.89 -9.81
C VAL A 19 -1.64 -6.16 -10.16
N ARG A 20 -2.49 -6.66 -9.24
CA ARG A 20 -3.36 -7.83 -9.51
C ARG A 20 -4.29 -7.58 -10.70
N LEU A 21 -4.86 -6.37 -10.81
CA LEU A 21 -5.68 -5.98 -11.95
C LEU A 21 -4.88 -5.97 -13.25
N GLY A 22 -3.69 -5.35 -13.26
CA GLY A 22 -2.81 -5.33 -14.43
C GLY A 22 -2.42 -6.73 -14.91
N ALA A 23 -2.12 -7.64 -13.98
CA ALA A 23 -1.84 -9.03 -14.31
C ALA A 23 -3.02 -9.72 -15.00
N ARG A 24 -4.27 -9.49 -14.55
CA ARG A 24 -5.48 -9.99 -15.23
C ARG A 24 -5.68 -9.41 -16.64
N LEU A 25 -5.09 -8.25 -16.92
CA LEU A 25 -5.09 -7.60 -18.23
C LEU A 25 -3.88 -7.99 -19.10
N GLY A 26 -3.00 -8.88 -18.61
CA GLY A 26 -1.80 -9.30 -19.33
C GLY A 26 -0.66 -8.27 -19.32
N VAL A 27 -0.65 -7.37 -18.34
CA VAL A 27 0.41 -6.36 -18.18
C VAL A 27 1.41 -6.81 -17.11
N ASP A 28 2.69 -6.82 -17.47
CA ASP A 28 3.78 -7.12 -16.54
C ASP A 28 3.90 -6.06 -15.42
N GLU A 29 4.22 -6.52 -14.21
CA GLU A 29 4.24 -5.69 -13.00
C GLU A 29 5.21 -4.50 -13.10
N LYS A 30 6.46 -4.73 -13.53
CA LYS A 30 7.48 -3.66 -13.59
C LYS A 30 7.09 -2.53 -14.57
N PRO A 31 6.73 -2.83 -15.84
CA PRO A 31 6.20 -1.82 -16.76
C PRO A 31 4.96 -1.10 -16.22
N LEU A 32 4.04 -1.83 -15.59
CA LEU A 32 2.83 -1.25 -14.98
C LEU A 32 3.18 -0.26 -13.88
N LEU A 33 3.99 -0.67 -12.90
CA LEU A 33 4.42 0.18 -11.79
C LEU A 33 5.12 1.44 -12.32
N ASN A 34 6.01 1.30 -13.30
CA ASN A 34 6.66 2.44 -13.94
C ASN A 34 5.65 3.39 -14.60
N ALA A 35 4.72 2.86 -15.41
CA ALA A 35 3.69 3.66 -16.06
C ALA A 35 2.82 4.43 -15.04
N LEU A 36 2.41 3.78 -13.94
CA LEU A 36 1.61 4.40 -12.90
C LEU A 36 2.33 5.57 -12.21
N THR A 37 3.66 5.55 -12.13
CA THR A 37 4.44 6.68 -11.58
C THR A 37 4.40 7.94 -12.45
N HIS A 38 3.89 7.85 -13.69
CA HIS A 38 3.69 8.97 -14.59
C HIS A 38 2.23 9.39 -14.72
N GLY A 39 1.30 8.71 -14.03
CA GLY A 39 -0.14 9.02 -14.04
C GLY A 39 -0.62 9.71 -12.76
N SER A 40 -1.92 10.00 -12.69
CA SER A 40 -2.55 10.61 -11.50
C SER A 40 -2.54 9.72 -10.26
N ALA A 41 -2.29 8.41 -10.43
CA ALA A 41 -2.08 7.48 -9.33
C ALA A 41 -0.71 7.66 -8.64
N GLN A 42 0.16 8.53 -9.16
CA GLN A 42 1.47 8.81 -8.58
C GLN A 42 1.35 9.25 -7.11
N GLY A 43 2.22 8.69 -6.26
CA GLY A 43 2.32 9.03 -4.86
C GLY A 43 3.50 8.35 -4.18
N ARG A 44 3.79 8.75 -2.94
CA ARG A 44 4.97 8.28 -2.19
C ARG A 44 5.06 6.75 -2.11
N VAL A 45 3.95 6.10 -1.75
CA VAL A 45 3.90 4.63 -1.63
C VAL A 45 4.18 3.94 -2.95
N LEU A 46 3.53 4.39 -4.03
CA LEU A 46 3.76 3.85 -5.36
C LEU A 46 5.22 4.00 -5.79
N SER A 47 5.84 5.17 -5.58
CA SER A 47 7.26 5.37 -5.89
C SER A 47 8.19 4.43 -5.12
N MET A 48 7.86 4.13 -3.85
CA MET A 48 8.62 3.17 -3.04
C MET A 48 8.48 1.73 -3.57
N ILE A 49 7.26 1.33 -3.96
CA ILE A 49 6.99 0.01 -4.53
C ILE A 49 7.63 -0.15 -5.91
N ALA A 50 7.50 0.85 -6.79
CA ALA A 50 8.14 0.86 -8.10
C ALA A 50 9.67 0.75 -7.97
N SER A 51 10.27 1.45 -7.01
CA SER A 51 11.71 1.35 -6.71
C SER A 51 12.11 -0.03 -6.17
N ALA A 52 11.23 -0.71 -5.43
CA ALA A 52 11.43 -2.10 -5.03
C ALA A 52 11.24 -3.10 -6.19
N GLY A 53 10.58 -2.68 -7.26
CA GLY A 53 10.35 -3.46 -8.48
C GLY A 53 9.25 -4.52 -8.37
N SER A 54 8.63 -4.68 -7.20
CA SER A 54 7.50 -5.57 -6.97
C SER A 54 6.74 -5.17 -5.70
N ALA A 55 5.41 -5.20 -5.76
CA ALA A 55 4.50 -4.97 -4.64
C ALA A 55 4.65 -6.05 -3.57
N ASP A 56 4.72 -7.32 -3.94
CA ASP A 56 4.87 -8.42 -2.99
C ASP A 56 6.23 -8.37 -2.29
N ALA A 57 7.30 -8.06 -3.03
CA ALA A 57 8.63 -7.87 -2.43
C ALA A 57 8.65 -6.68 -1.46
N PHE A 58 7.95 -5.59 -1.80
CA PHE A 58 7.82 -4.45 -0.90
C PHE A 58 7.03 -4.82 0.36
N ILE A 59 5.84 -5.41 0.21
CA ILE A 59 4.97 -5.85 1.32
C ILE A 59 5.73 -6.79 2.26
N SER A 60 6.46 -7.75 1.73
CA SER A 60 7.26 -8.69 2.53
C SER A 60 8.29 -7.99 3.42
N ARG A 61 8.86 -6.86 2.95
CA ARG A 61 9.86 -6.09 3.71
C ARG A 61 9.25 -5.18 4.78
N VAL A 62 8.03 -4.68 4.57
CA VAL A 62 7.39 -3.69 5.45
C VAL A 62 6.28 -4.28 6.33
N GLY A 63 5.86 -5.51 6.04
CA GLY A 63 4.65 -6.13 6.60
C GLY A 63 4.63 -6.22 8.13
N GLU A 64 5.75 -6.58 8.75
CA GLU A 64 5.85 -6.66 10.22
C GLU A 64 5.58 -5.30 10.87
N PHE A 65 6.21 -4.24 10.35
CA PHE A 65 6.07 -2.89 10.89
C PHE A 65 4.67 -2.32 10.66
N ILE A 66 4.12 -2.54 9.47
CA ILE A 66 2.77 -2.05 9.12
C ILE A 66 1.72 -2.78 9.95
N GLY A 67 1.84 -4.10 10.13
CA GLY A 67 0.90 -4.87 10.94
C GLY A 67 0.85 -4.35 12.37
N LYS A 68 2.02 -4.10 12.98
CA LYS A 68 2.12 -3.51 14.32
C LYS A 68 1.48 -2.12 14.39
N ASP A 69 1.76 -1.27 13.41
CA ASP A 69 1.23 0.10 13.38
C ASP A 69 -0.30 0.12 13.18
N VAL A 70 -0.83 -0.72 12.29
CA VAL A 70 -2.28 -0.84 12.06
C VAL A 70 -3.00 -1.41 13.28
N GLU A 71 -2.39 -2.36 14.00
CA GLU A 71 -2.96 -2.88 15.24
C GLU A 71 -3.07 -1.81 16.32
N VAL A 72 -2.00 -1.01 16.51
CA VAL A 72 -2.03 0.14 17.43
C VAL A 72 -3.14 1.11 17.05
N VAL A 73 -3.29 1.41 15.75
CA VAL A 73 -4.38 2.27 15.27
C VAL A 73 -5.75 1.67 15.61
N ARG A 74 -5.99 0.39 15.29
CA ARG A 74 -7.29 -0.28 15.53
C ARG A 74 -7.68 -0.23 17.00
N ARG A 75 -6.73 -0.57 17.88
CA ARG A 75 -6.96 -0.51 19.34
C ARG A 75 -7.30 0.91 19.79
N THR A 76 -6.51 1.91 19.38
CA THR A 76 -6.75 3.30 19.80
C THR A 76 -8.10 3.83 19.31
N VAL A 77 -8.51 3.49 18.09
CA VAL A 77 -9.80 3.93 17.57
C VAL A 77 -10.96 3.21 18.26
N ALA A 78 -10.81 1.93 18.57
CA ALA A 78 -11.79 1.17 19.36
C ALA A 78 -11.95 1.73 20.80
N GLU A 79 -10.85 2.11 21.45
CA GLU A 79 -10.87 2.78 22.77
C GLU A 79 -11.64 4.11 22.75
N LEU A 80 -11.68 4.78 21.59
CA LEU A 80 -12.44 6.02 21.38
C LEU A 80 -13.88 5.77 20.90
N GLY A 81 -14.31 4.51 20.82
CA GLY A 81 -15.67 4.14 20.42
C GLY A 81 -15.94 4.19 18.91
N GLY A 82 -14.91 4.11 18.08
CA GLY A 82 -15.04 4.09 16.62
C GLY A 82 -14.39 2.87 15.95
N ASP A 83 -14.31 2.91 14.63
CA ASP A 83 -13.54 2.00 13.78
C ASP A 83 -12.77 2.78 12.69
N LEU A 84 -12.03 2.08 11.83
CA LEU A 84 -11.23 2.72 10.76
C LEU A 84 -12.06 3.08 9.52
N GLY A 85 -13.38 3.10 9.64
CA GLY A 85 -14.35 3.10 8.53
C GLY A 85 -14.95 1.73 8.32
#